data_AF-A0A2V6WSN2-F1
#
_entry.id   AF-A0A2V6WSN2-F1
#
_cell.length_a   1.000
_cell.length_b   1.000
_cell.length_c   1.000
_cell.angle_alpha   90.00
_cell.angle_beta   90.00
_cell.angle_gamma   90.00
#
_symmetry.space_group_name_H-M   'P 1'
#
loop_
_entity.id
_entity.type
_entity.pdbx_description
1 polymer ?
#
loop_
_entity_poly.entity_id
_entity_poly.type
_entity_poly.pdbx_seq_one_letter_code
_entity_poly.pdbx_strand_id
1 'polypeptide(L)' 'MDRNGEAQSKAPGFVNRQTLYGQTDPTKITTLVVWTSNEIYDAWRASPARAAAMSGAEVLWSKPPESERFEVADS' A
#
# COMPACT_ATOMS: atom_id res chain seq x y z
N MET A 1 -6.56 11.37 -1.85
CA MET A 1 -5.36 10.52 -1.91
C MET A 1 -5.54 9.14 -1.27
N ASP A 2 -6.70 8.81 -0.65
CA ASP A 2 -6.83 7.53 0.08
C ASP A 2 -7.62 6.42 -0.65
N ARG A 3 -7.88 6.58 -1.95
CA ARG A 3 -8.64 5.59 -2.75
C ARG A 3 -8.00 4.20 -2.71
N ASN A 4 -6.66 4.15 -2.76
CA ASN A 4 -5.94 2.88 -2.64
C ASN A 4 -6.03 2.29 -1.23
N GLY A 5 -5.95 3.12 -0.18
CA GLY A 5 -6.11 2.65 1.20
C GLY A 5 -7.49 2.06 1.47
N GLU A 6 -8.54 2.72 0.99
CA GLU A 6 -9.91 2.26 1.11
C GLU A 6 -10.18 0.98 0.30
N ALA A 7 -9.66 0.90 -0.93
CA ALA A 7 -9.83 -0.31 -1.74
C ALA A 7 -9.05 -1.50 -1.16
N GLN A 8 -7.86 -1.23 -0.60
CA GLN A 8 -7.02 -2.23 0.05
C GLN A 8 -7.64 -2.76 1.34
N SER A 9 -8.30 -1.92 2.15
CA SER A 9 -8.94 -2.36 3.40
C SER A 9 -10.14 -3.29 3.20
N LYS A 10 -10.67 -3.35 1.97
CA LYS A 10 -11.76 -4.23 1.56
C LYS A 10 -11.26 -5.51 0.86
N ALA A 11 -9.96 -5.62 0.62
CA ALA A 11 -9.38 -6.78 -0.05
C ALA A 11 -9.35 -7.99 0.89
N PRO A 12 -9.63 -9.21 0.40
CA PRO A 12 -9.47 -10.44 1.19
C PRO A 12 -8.07 -10.54 1.79
N GLY A 13 -7.95 -10.98 3.04
CA GLY A 13 -6.68 -11.16 3.74
C GLY A 13 -5.90 -9.87 4.07
N PHE A 14 -6.51 -8.70 3.89
CA PHE A 14 -6.03 -7.47 4.51
C PHE A 14 -6.11 -7.57 6.04
N VAL A 15 -5.01 -7.26 6.72
CA VAL A 15 -4.96 -7.26 8.19
C VAL A 15 -4.95 -5.83 8.72
N ASN A 16 -4.01 -5.02 8.25
CA ASN A 16 -3.81 -3.67 8.77
C ASN A 16 -3.10 -2.78 7.76
N ARG A 17 -3.32 -1.46 7.86
CA ARG A 17 -2.55 -0.43 7.17
C ARG A 17 -2.28 0.73 8.10
N GLN A 18 -1.02 1.13 8.16
CA GLN A 18 -0.60 2.39 8.77
C GLN A 18 -0.04 3.31 7.70
N THR A 19 -0.43 4.58 7.73
CA THR A 19 0.16 5.63 6.90
C THR A 19 1.06 6.48 7.79
N LEU A 20 2.32 6.63 7.37
CA LEU A 20 3.37 7.34 8.08
C LEU A 20 3.81 8.52 7.21
N TYR A 21 4.01 9.67 7.84
CA TYR A 21 4.55 10.86 7.18
C TYR A 21 5.97 11.11 7.66
N GLY A 22 6.87 11.46 6.74
CA GLY A 22 8.25 11.76 7.07
C GLY A 22 8.36 12.97 8.00
N GLN A 23 9.08 12.83 9.11
CA GLN A 23 9.31 13.94 10.03
C GLN A 23 10.21 15.02 9.44
N THR A 24 11.21 14.62 8.65
CA THR A 24 12.17 15.54 7.98
C THR A 24 11.67 16.03 6.63
N ASP A 25 10.73 15.31 6.01
CA ASP A 25 10.16 15.62 4.70
C ASP A 25 8.69 15.20 4.68
N PRO A 26 7.76 16.15 4.90
CA PRO A 26 6.32 15.87 4.92
C PRO A 26 5.75 15.39 3.59
N THR A 27 6.49 15.55 2.48
CA THR A 27 6.06 15.03 1.17
C THR A 27 6.33 13.52 1.04
N LYS A 28 7.15 12.94 1.93
CA LYS A 28 7.35 11.50 2.01
C LYS A 28 6.23 10.83 2.78
N ILE A 29 5.50 9.99 2.06
CA ILE A 29 4.43 9.15 2.60
C ILE A 29 4.90 7.70 2.52
N THR A 30 4.87 6.99 3.65
CA THR A 30 5.16 5.56 3.73
C THR A 30 3.91 4.84 4.21
N THR A 31 3.61 3.68 3.62
CA THR A 31 2.51 2.82 4.09
C THR A 31 3.07 1.48 4.51
N LEU A 32 2.85 1.10 5.77
CA LEU A 32 3.07 -0.27 6.23
C LEU A 32 1.74 -1.02 6.13
N VAL A 33 1.72 -2.10 5.36
CA VAL A 33 0.52 -2.91 5.15
C VAL A 33 0.82 -4.36 5.52
N VAL A 34 -0.01 -4.91 6.40
CA VAL A 34 0.08 -6.31 6.82
C VAL A 34 -0.98 -7.11 6.08
N TRP A 35 -0.55 -8.24 5.52
CA TRP A 35 -1.38 -9.20 4.80
C TRP A 35 -1.27 -10.57 5.45
N THR A 36 -2.31 -11.37 5.34
CA THR A 36 -2.30 -12.75 5.83
C THR A 36 -1.33 -13.65 5.07
N SER A 37 -1.03 -13.34 3.80
CA SER A 37 -0.03 -14.07 3.01
C SER A 37 0.49 -13.26 1.82
N ASN A 38 1.62 -13.69 1.25
CA ASN A 38 2.21 -13.09 0.05
C ASN A 38 1.32 -13.29 -1.19
N GLU A 39 0.71 -14.46 -1.34
CA GLU A 39 -0.14 -14.80 -2.49
C GLU A 39 -1.36 -13.88 -2.56
N ILE A 40 -1.93 -13.53 -1.41
CA ILE A 40 -3.06 -12.61 -1.32
C ILE A 40 -2.63 -11.19 -1.70
N TYR A 41 -1.46 -10.73 -1.21
CA TYR A 41 -0.91 -9.45 -1.63
C TYR A 41 -0.66 -9.41 -3.14
N ASP A 42 -0.11 -10.48 -3.72
CA ASP A 42 0.20 -10.56 -5.14
C ASP A 42 -1.07 -10.54 -6.01
N ALA A 43 -2.12 -11.27 -5.58
CA ALA A 43 -3.43 -11.21 -6.21
C ALA A 43 -4.04 -9.79 -6.13
N TRP A 44 -3.98 -9.12 -4.97
CA TRP A 44 -4.40 -7.73 -4.82
C TRP A 44 -3.60 -6.80 -5.74
N ARG A 45 -2.28 -6.97 -5.81
CA ARG A 45 -1.35 -6.14 -6.58
C ARG A 45 -1.62 -6.18 -8.08
N ALA A 46 -2.13 -7.32 -8.57
CA ALA A 46 -2.54 -7.54 -9.96
C ALA A 46 -4.01 -7.20 -10.25
N SER A 47 -4.80 -6.85 -9.21
CA SER A 47 -6.26 -6.71 -9.36
C SER A 47 -6.68 -5.47 -10.17
N PRO A 48 -7.79 -5.54 -10.93
CA PRO A 48 -8.40 -4.37 -11.56
C PRO A 48 -8.82 -3.30 -10.54
N ALA A 49 -9.25 -3.71 -9.35
CA ALA A 49 -9.61 -2.81 -8.26
C ALA A 49 -8.43 -1.90 -7.86
N ARG A 50 -7.23 -2.48 -7.70
CA ARG A 50 -6.02 -1.69 -7.44
C ARG A 50 -5.67 -0.78 -8.61
N ALA A 51 -5.76 -1.28 -9.85
CA ALA A 51 -5.48 -0.46 -11.03
C ALA A 51 -6.39 0.77 -11.09
N ALA A 52 -7.70 0.59 -10.84
CA ALA A 52 -8.65 1.69 -10.76
C ALA A 52 -8.35 2.65 -9.60
N ALA A 53 -8.00 2.12 -8.42
CA ALA A 53 -7.69 2.94 -7.24
C ALA A 53 -6.41 3.78 -7.40
N MET A 54 -5.46 3.31 -8.21
CA MET A 54 -4.17 3.98 -8.47
C MET A 54 -4.18 4.86 -9.72
N SER A 55 -5.24 4.85 -10.51
CA SER A 55 -5.34 5.62 -11.77
C SER A 55 -5.15 7.12 -11.53
N GLY A 56 -4.21 7.74 -12.25
CA GLY A 56 -3.88 9.15 -12.15
C GLY A 56 -3.04 9.51 -10.92
N ALA A 57 -2.62 8.55 -10.11
CA ALA A 57 -1.74 8.81 -8.97
C ALA A 57 -0.27 8.98 -9.40
N GLU A 58 0.10 8.42 -10.55
CA GLU A 58 1.46 8.45 -11.09
C GLU A 58 1.99 9.87 -11.34
N VAL A 59 1.11 10.82 -11.66
CA VAL A 59 1.50 12.23 -11.91
C VAL A 59 1.70 13.03 -10.62
N LEU A 60 1.32 12.48 -9.47
CA LEU A 60 1.43 13.16 -8.17
C LEU A 60 2.77 12.91 -7.49
N TRP A 61 3.51 11.89 -7.91
CA TRP A 61 4.77 11.50 -7.28
C TRP A 61 5.96 12.13 -8.01
N SER A 62 6.84 12.80 -7.26
CA SER A 62 8.09 13.36 -7.79
C SER A 62 9.11 12.29 -8.21
N LYS A 63 8.93 11.05 -7.74
CA LYS A 63 9.71 9.87 -8.09
C LYS A 63 8.86 8.59 -7.99
N PRO A 64 9.24 7.48 -8.64
CA PRO A 64 8.54 6.21 -8.47
C PRO A 64 8.47 5.78 -7.00
N PRO A 65 7.34 5.20 -6.54
CA PRO A 65 7.25 4.62 -5.20
C PRO A 65 8.22 3.43 -5.04
N GLU A 66 8.87 3.37 -3.88
CA GLU A 66 9.73 2.26 -3.47
C GLU A 66 8.92 1.27 -2.61
N SER A 67 9.24 -0.03 -2.69
CA SER A 67 8.54 -1.07 -1.93
C SER A 67 9.51 -2.16 -1.50
N GLU A 68 9.35 -2.63 -0.27
CA GLU A 68 10.07 -3.76 0.32
C GLU A 68 9.08 -4.66 1.06
N ARG A 69 9.35 -5.96 1.12
CA ARG A 69 8.55 -6.92 1.89
C ARG A 69 9.32 -7.33 3.14
N PHE A 70 8.60 -7.41 4.25
CA PHE A 70 9.14 -7.81 5.55
C PHE A 70 8.33 -8.98 6.08
N GLU A 71 8.96 -9.83 6.87
CA GLU A 71 8.27 -10.82 7.70
C GLU A 71 7.90 -10.16 9.03
N VAL A 72 6.69 -10.44 9.51
CA VAL A 72 6.31 -10.05 10.87
C VAL A 72 7.10 -10.94 11.81
N ALA A 73 7.90 -10.34 12.68
CA ALA A 73 8.52 -11.06 13.78
C ALA A 73 7.41 -11.45 14.77
N ASP A 74 7.05 -12.72 14.81
CA ASP A 74 6.19 -13.25 15.87
C ASP A 74 6.93 -13.11 17.22
N SER A 75 6.22 -12.63 18.23
CA SER A 75 6.67 -12.54 19.62
C SER A 75 6.35 -13.81 20.40
#